data_AF-A0A957RXM9-F1
#
_entry.id   AF-A0A957RXM9-F1
#
_cell.length_a   1.000
_cell.length_b   1.000
_cell.length_c   1.000
_cell.angle_alpha   90.00
_cell.angle_beta   90.00
_cell.angle_gamma   90.00
#
_symmetry.space_group_name_H-M   'P 1'
#
loop_
_entity.id
_entity.type
_entity.pdbx_description
1 polymer ?
#
loop_
_entity_poly.entity_id
_entity_poly.type
_entity_poly.pdbx_seq_one_letter_code
_entity_poly.pdbx_strand_id
1 'polypeptide(L)'
;MTESTQRPPAARMPGWDVLLLALLVFALLQIAGLAEQAALPTRLQDVLRHPILGALLPPAGYAAMGEVGPRPGEPIGLVLNAITLGLFAIYALLDLALAEPRRSKWKSWILAAIVVFAVILPTAKLILLRQGSGPASYTHDGGVIQT
;
A
#
# COMPACT_ATOMS: atom_id res chain seq x y z
N MET A 1 6.74 52.10 -11.43
CA MET A 1 6.13 51.53 -10.22
C MET A 1 5.31 50.33 -10.66
N THR A 2 5.85 49.12 -10.52
CA THR A 2 5.17 47.87 -10.89
C THR A 2 4.53 47.30 -9.64
N GLU A 3 3.20 47.43 -9.54
CA GLU A 3 2.43 46.79 -8.48
C GLU A 3 2.53 45.28 -8.63
N SER A 4 3.18 44.64 -7.67
CA SER A 4 3.14 43.19 -7.54
C SER A 4 1.76 42.81 -6.99
N THR A 5 0.89 42.29 -7.86
CA THR A 5 -0.39 41.71 -7.45
C THR A 5 -0.10 40.49 -6.58
N GLN A 6 -0.04 40.68 -5.26
CA GLN A 6 -0.01 39.58 -4.31
C GLN A 6 -1.33 38.83 -4.42
N ARG A 7 -1.30 37.64 -5.03
CA ARG A 7 -2.42 36.70 -4.97
C ARG A 7 -2.71 36.40 -3.50
N PRO A 8 -3.96 36.53 -3.03
CA PRO A 8 -4.29 36.12 -1.68
C PRO A 8 -3.91 34.64 -1.50
N PRO A 9 -3.35 34.26 -0.34
CA PRO A 9 -2.99 32.87 -0.09
C PRO A 9 -4.24 32.01 -0.24
N ALA A 10 -4.16 30.98 -1.09
CA ALA A 10 -5.26 30.05 -1.32
C ALA A 10 -5.73 29.51 0.03
N ALA A 11 -7.01 29.72 0.36
CA ALA A 11 -7.62 29.26 1.59
C ALA A 11 -7.57 27.73 1.63
N ARG A 12 -6.54 27.18 2.29
CA ARG A 12 -6.43 25.74 2.54
C ARG A 12 -7.51 25.39 3.55
N MET A 13 -8.62 24.81 3.09
CA MET A 13 -9.64 24.31 3.99
C MET A 13 -9.01 23.23 4.87
N PRO A 14 -9.09 23.35 6.21
CA PRO A 14 -8.52 22.35 7.11
C PRO A 14 -9.18 20.99 6.86
N GLY A 15 -8.37 19.93 6.75
CA GLY A 15 -8.84 18.54 6.56
C GLY A 15 -9.07 18.08 5.11
N TRP A 16 -8.94 18.97 4.12
CA TRP A 16 -9.11 18.58 2.71
C TRP A 16 -8.07 17.55 2.24
N ASP A 17 -6.83 17.68 2.71
CA ASP A 17 -5.76 16.77 2.38
C ASP A 17 -5.93 15.40 3.03
N VAL A 18 -6.53 15.33 4.23
CA VAL A 18 -6.93 14.06 4.86
C VAL A 18 -8.00 13.35 4.03
N LEU A 19 -9.01 14.09 3.54
CA LEU A 19 -10.06 13.52 2.68
C LEU A 19 -9.49 13.02 1.35
N LEU A 20 -8.62 13.81 0.71
CA LEU A 20 -7.93 13.39 -0.51
C LEU A 20 -7.07 12.15 -0.26
N LEU A 21 -6.30 12.13 0.83
CA LEU A 21 -5.47 10.98 1.17
C LEU A 21 -6.31 9.75 1.47
N ALA A 22 -7.45 9.90 2.16
CA ALA A 22 -8.40 8.80 2.39
C ALA A 22 -8.86 8.20 1.07
N LEU A 23 -9.35 9.05 0.15
CA LEU A 23 -9.80 8.63 -1.17
C LEU A 23 -8.70 7.87 -1.92
N LEU A 24 -7.47 8.39 -1.93
CA LEU A 24 -6.34 7.76 -2.60
C LEU A 24 -5.96 6.42 -1.97
N VAL A 25 -5.90 6.32 -0.64
CA VAL A 25 -5.57 5.09 0.08
C VAL A 25 -6.61 4.01 -0.19
N PHE A 26 -7.90 4.33 -0.07
CA PHE A 26 -8.97 3.36 -0.34
C PHE A 26 -9.01 2.97 -1.81
N ALA A 27 -8.87 3.92 -2.74
CA ALA A 27 -8.82 3.61 -4.17
C ALA A 27 -7.65 2.66 -4.49
N LEU A 28 -6.46 2.95 -3.97
CA LEU A 28 -5.27 2.12 -4.17
C LEU A 28 -5.48 0.70 -3.62
N LEU A 29 -5.96 0.57 -2.38
CA LEU A 29 -6.22 -0.73 -1.75
C LEU A 29 -7.25 -1.56 -2.54
N GLN A 30 -8.32 -0.93 -3.02
CA GLN A 30 -9.34 -1.59 -3.83
C GLN A 30 -8.81 -2.02 -5.18
N ILE A 31 -8.11 -1.13 -5.90
CA ILE A 31 -7.54 -1.43 -7.22
C ILE A 31 -6.52 -2.56 -7.11
N ALA A 32 -5.59 -2.45 -6.15
CA ALA A 32 -4.57 -3.47 -5.93
C ALA A 32 -5.20 -4.80 -5.53
N GLY A 33 -6.15 -4.80 -4.60
CA GLY A 33 -6.84 -6.01 -4.14
C GLY A 33 -7.59 -6.72 -5.27
N LEU A 34 -8.34 -5.98 -6.09
CA LEU A 34 -9.05 -6.53 -7.24
C LEU A 34 -8.10 -7.08 -8.31
N ALA A 35 -7.05 -6.32 -8.66
CA ALA A 35 -6.05 -6.74 -9.64
C ALA A 35 -5.34 -8.02 -9.19
N GLU A 36 -4.96 -8.06 -7.93
CA GLU A 36 -4.32 -9.21 -7.31
C GLU A 36 -5.24 -10.44 -7.36
N GLN A 37 -6.50 -10.33 -6.91
CA GLN A 37 -7.47 -11.44 -6.92
C GLN A 37 -7.74 -11.97 -8.33
N ALA A 38 -7.78 -11.11 -9.34
CA ALA A 38 -8.04 -11.50 -10.72
C ALA A 38 -6.83 -12.15 -11.41
N ALA A 39 -5.61 -11.68 -11.13
CA ALA A 39 -4.43 -12.01 -11.93
C ALA A 39 -3.48 -13.03 -11.28
N LEU A 40 -3.55 -13.28 -9.98
CA LEU A 40 -2.51 -14.02 -9.24
C LEU A 40 -3.07 -15.18 -8.41
N PRO A 41 -3.47 -16.30 -9.04
CA PRO A 41 -4.13 -17.43 -8.38
C PRO A 41 -3.20 -18.23 -7.43
N THR A 42 -1.89 -18.27 -7.70
CA THR A 42 -0.90 -19.03 -6.91
C THR A 42 -0.16 -18.18 -5.88
N ARG A 43 -0.49 -16.89 -5.75
CA ARG A 43 0.30 -15.89 -5.01
C ARG A 43 0.67 -16.30 -3.58
N LEU A 44 -0.28 -16.89 -2.86
CA LEU A 44 -0.04 -17.35 -1.50
C LEU A 44 1.04 -18.43 -1.44
N GLN A 45 1.00 -19.39 -2.36
CA GLN A 45 1.97 -20.47 -2.44
C GLN A 45 3.34 -19.94 -2.85
N ASP A 46 3.38 -18.97 -3.77
CA ASP A 46 4.62 -18.32 -4.20
C ASP A 46 5.27 -17.54 -3.04
N VAL A 47 4.48 -16.79 -2.25
CA VAL A 47 4.98 -16.09 -1.05
C VAL A 47 5.55 -17.08 -0.04
N LEU A 48 4.83 -18.16 0.25
CA LEU A 48 5.25 -19.18 1.22
C LEU A 48 6.54 -19.90 0.80
N ARG A 49 6.75 -20.11 -0.50
CA ARG A 49 7.94 -20.78 -1.05
C ARG A 49 9.13 -19.84 -1.21
N HIS A 50 8.90 -18.51 -1.19
CA HIS A 50 9.96 -17.55 -1.44
C HIS A 50 10.89 -17.43 -0.22
N PRO A 51 12.23 -17.51 -0.39
CA PRO A 51 13.19 -17.61 0.72
C PRO A 51 13.17 -16.41 1.68
N ILE A 52 12.93 -15.21 1.15
CA ILE A 52 12.81 -13.99 1.95
C ILE A 52 11.38 -13.83 2.49
N LEU A 53 10.38 -13.71 1.60
CA LEU A 53 8.99 -13.42 1.98
C LEU A 53 8.38 -14.49 2.90
N GLY A 54 8.62 -15.77 2.63
CA GLY A 54 8.12 -16.87 3.47
C GLY A 54 8.65 -16.82 4.91
N ALA A 55 9.83 -16.24 5.12
CA ALA A 55 10.46 -16.10 6.43
C ALA A 55 10.05 -14.83 7.20
N LEU A 56 9.32 -13.89 6.59
CA LEU A 56 8.97 -12.61 7.23
C LEU A 56 7.90 -12.75 8.30
N LEU A 57 7.06 -13.78 8.22
CA LEU A 57 5.98 -14.02 9.17
C LEU A 57 6.18 -15.35 9.90
N PRO A 58 5.86 -15.42 11.20
CA PRO A 58 5.91 -16.68 11.93
C PRO A 58 4.87 -17.67 11.38
N PRO A 59 5.10 -18.99 11.49
CA PRO A 59 4.16 -20.02 11.01
C PRO A 59 2.74 -19.85 11.56
N ALA A 60 2.61 -19.37 12.80
CA ALA A 60 1.32 -19.07 13.43
C ALA A 60 0.51 -18.01 12.66
N GLY A 61 1.17 -17.03 12.04
CA GLY A 61 0.51 -16.01 11.22
C GLY A 61 -0.10 -16.60 9.94
N TYR A 62 0.55 -17.59 9.34
CA TYR A 62 0.01 -18.33 8.20
C TYR A 62 -1.12 -19.27 8.60
N ALA A 63 -0.99 -19.95 9.75
CA ALA A 63 -2.05 -20.81 10.28
C ALA A 63 -3.32 -20.02 10.65
N ALA A 64 -3.17 -18.78 11.12
CA ALA A 64 -4.30 -17.90 11.47
C ALA A 64 -5.19 -17.53 10.27
N MET A 65 -4.70 -17.68 9.04
CA MET A 65 -5.51 -17.49 7.83
C MET A 65 -6.49 -18.64 7.55
N GLY A 66 -6.38 -19.75 8.29
CA GLY A 66 -7.16 -20.96 8.07
C GLY A 66 -6.77 -21.70 6.79
N GLU A 67 -7.31 -22.91 6.61
CA GLU A 67 -7.05 -23.73 5.42
C GLU A 67 -8.07 -23.48 4.29
N VAL A 68 -9.31 -23.10 4.62
CA VAL A 68 -10.44 -23.08 3.68
C VAL A 68 -11.10 -21.69 3.63
N GLY A 69 -11.20 -21.13 2.42
CA GLY A 69 -11.99 -19.93 2.12
C GLY A 69 -11.37 -19.08 1.01
N PRO A 70 -12.16 -18.25 0.30
CA PRO A 70 -11.61 -17.19 -0.54
C PRO A 70 -10.88 -16.21 0.39
N ARG A 71 -9.55 -16.25 0.38
CA ARG A 71 -8.74 -15.37 1.23
C ARG A 71 -8.72 -13.98 0.59
N PRO A 72 -9.02 -12.92 1.35
CA PRO A 72 -9.02 -11.56 0.80
C PRO A 72 -7.63 -11.14 0.27
N GLY A 73 -6.57 -11.77 0.77
CA GLY A 73 -5.20 -11.65 0.30
C GLY A 73 -4.28 -12.68 0.96
N GLU A 74 -2.97 -12.55 0.73
CA GLU A 74 -1.95 -13.30 1.47
C GLU A 74 -1.46 -12.51 2.70
N PRO A 75 -0.88 -13.16 3.72
CA PRO A 75 -0.61 -12.55 5.03
C PRO A 75 0.24 -11.29 5.01
N ILE A 76 1.29 -11.24 4.20
CA ILE A 76 2.20 -10.09 4.12
C ILE A 76 1.43 -8.89 3.56
N GLY A 77 0.65 -9.10 2.51
CA GLY A 77 -0.22 -8.09 1.90
C GLY A 77 -1.26 -7.56 2.88
N LEU A 78 -1.87 -8.42 3.68
CA LEU A 78 -2.79 -7.99 4.73
C LEU A 78 -2.09 -7.14 5.80
N VAL A 79 -0.87 -7.51 6.20
CA VAL A 79 -0.06 -6.73 7.14
C VAL A 79 0.31 -5.37 6.54
N LEU A 80 0.74 -5.31 5.28
CA LEU A 80 1.05 -4.05 4.60
C LEU A 80 -0.19 -3.14 4.48
N ASN A 81 -1.36 -3.71 4.19
CA ASN A 81 -2.62 -2.98 4.16
C ASN A 81 -3.00 -2.45 5.55
N ALA A 82 -2.87 -3.28 6.59
CA ALA A 82 -3.16 -2.89 7.98
C ALA A 82 -2.23 -1.77 8.45
N ILE A 83 -0.93 -1.85 8.15
CA ILE A 83 0.03 -0.78 8.47
C ILE A 83 -0.32 0.50 7.71
N THR A 84 -0.65 0.40 6.42
CA THR A 84 -1.09 1.55 5.61
C THR A 84 -2.30 2.25 6.23
N LEU A 85 -3.33 1.49 6.61
CA LEU A 85 -4.53 2.03 7.26
C LEU A 85 -4.21 2.63 8.63
N GLY A 86 -3.35 1.99 9.42
CA GLY A 86 -2.90 2.52 10.72
C GLY A 86 -2.13 3.84 10.56
N LEU A 87 -1.23 3.94 9.58
CA LEU A 87 -0.50 5.17 9.26
C LEU A 87 -1.44 6.27 8.78
N PHE A 88 -2.44 5.94 7.96
CA PHE A 88 -3.48 6.88 7.56
C PHE A 88 -4.29 7.38 8.77
N ALA A 89 -4.68 6.50 9.70
CA ALA A 89 -5.36 6.91 10.92
C ALA A 89 -4.48 7.86 11.76
N ILE A 90 -3.19 7.56 11.89
CA ILE A 90 -2.22 8.45 12.56
C ILE A 90 -2.14 9.81 11.83
N TYR A 91 -2.08 9.81 10.49
CA TYR A 91 -2.07 11.05 9.70
C TYR A 91 -3.29 11.92 9.99
N ALA A 92 -4.48 11.32 10.03
CA ALA A 92 -5.73 12.02 10.35
C ALA A 92 -5.74 12.53 11.80
N LEU A 93 -5.24 11.75 12.76
CA LEU A 93 -5.13 12.17 14.16
C LEU A 93 -4.15 13.33 14.34
N LEU A 94 -3.02 13.34 13.65
CA LEU A 94 -2.06 14.45 13.67
C LEU A 94 -2.67 15.72 13.10
N ASP A 95 -3.58 15.59 12.13
CA ASP A 95 -4.30 16.72 11.56
C ASP A 95 -5.17 17.45 12.58
N LEU A 96 -5.78 16.68 13.49
CA LEU A 96 -6.65 17.18 14.55
C LEU A 96 -5.87 17.63 15.79
N ALA A 97 -4.80 16.91 16.15
CA ALA A 97 -4.13 17.05 17.44
C ALA A 97 -2.99 18.09 17.47
N LEU A 98 -2.41 18.44 16.31
CA LEU A 98 -1.22 19.32 16.25
C LEU A 98 -1.51 20.67 15.62
N ALA A 99 -0.87 21.71 16.17
CA ALA A 99 -0.75 23.02 15.54
C ALA A 99 0.49 23.10 14.66
N GLU A 100 0.51 24.08 13.75
CA GLU A 100 1.71 24.41 12.97
C GLU A 100 2.83 24.96 13.86
N PRO A 101 4.12 24.73 13.53
CA PRO A 101 4.66 24.03 12.34
C PRO A 101 4.84 22.51 12.51
N ARG A 102 4.59 21.99 13.72
CA ARG A 102 4.83 20.57 14.04
C ARG A 102 3.91 19.65 13.23
N ARG A 103 2.65 20.08 13.00
CA ARG A 103 1.69 19.37 12.15
C ARG A 103 2.27 19.09 10.76
N SER A 104 2.72 20.13 10.04
CA SER A 104 3.28 19.95 8.69
C SER A 104 4.49 19.00 8.64
N LYS A 105 5.43 19.13 9.59
CA LYS A 105 6.62 18.25 9.65
C LYS A 105 6.23 16.79 9.88
N TRP A 106 5.40 16.49 10.87
CA TRP A 106 5.00 15.12 11.18
C TRP A 106 4.11 14.52 10.10
N LYS A 107 3.17 15.30 9.55
CA LYS A 107 2.34 14.85 8.43
C LYS A 107 3.18 14.50 7.20
N SER A 108 4.25 15.24 6.92
CA SER A 108 5.16 14.92 5.81
C SER A 108 5.87 13.57 6.01
N TRP A 109 6.36 13.30 7.22
CA TRP A 109 6.97 12.01 7.56
C TRP A 109 5.98 10.85 7.49
N ILE A 110 4.78 11.02 8.03
CA ILE A 110 3.74 9.98 7.97
C ILE A 110 3.28 9.77 6.53
N LEU A 111 3.15 10.82 5.73
CA LEU A 111 2.84 10.70 4.30
C LEU A 111 3.91 9.89 3.57
N ALA A 112 5.19 10.16 3.83
CA ALA A 112 6.29 9.38 3.25
C ALA A 112 6.21 7.90 3.68
N ALA A 113 5.90 7.63 4.95
CA ALA A 113 5.69 6.26 5.44
C ALA A 113 4.50 5.58 4.73
N ILE A 114 3.37 6.27 4.55
CA ILE A 114 2.23 5.75 3.80
C ILE A 114 2.65 5.38 2.38
N VAL A 115 3.41 6.22 1.68
CA VAL A 115 3.91 5.90 0.33
C VAL A 115 4.79 4.65 0.34
N VAL A 116 5.68 4.51 1.32
CA VAL A 116 6.54 3.33 1.45
C VAL A 116 5.71 2.06 1.63
N PHE A 117 4.75 2.05 2.55
CA PHE A 117 3.97 0.86 2.88
C PHE A 117 2.85 0.54 1.89
N ALA A 118 2.24 1.55 1.28
CA ALA A 118 1.11 1.37 0.38
C ALA A 118 1.53 1.13 -1.07
N VAL A 119 2.72 1.63 -1.48
CA VAL A 119 3.16 1.58 -2.88
C VAL A 119 4.48 0.84 -3.02
N ILE A 120 5.53 1.28 -2.33
CA ILE A 120 6.89 0.80 -2.58
C ILE A 120 7.06 -0.66 -2.15
N LEU A 121 6.68 -1.00 -0.92
CA LEU A 121 6.82 -2.36 -0.39
C LEU A 121 5.93 -3.38 -1.13
N PRO A 122 4.65 -3.12 -1.44
CA PRO A 122 3.85 -4.01 -2.28
C PRO A 122 4.47 -4.22 -3.67
N THR A 123 4.99 -3.16 -4.29
CA THR A 123 5.68 -3.28 -5.59
C THR A 123 6.94 -4.12 -5.48
N ALA A 124 7.78 -3.88 -4.46
CA ALA A 124 8.99 -4.66 -4.22
C ALA A 124 8.68 -6.15 -3.99
N LYS A 125 7.61 -6.46 -3.24
CA LYS A 125 7.12 -7.83 -3.06
C LYS A 125 6.80 -8.48 -4.41
N LEU A 126 6.06 -7.80 -5.30
CA LEU A 126 5.74 -8.35 -6.62
C LEU A 126 7.00 -8.54 -7.49
N ILE A 127 7.98 -7.65 -7.40
CA ILE A 127 9.28 -7.80 -8.08
C ILE A 127 10.03 -9.04 -7.57
N LEU A 128 10.06 -9.26 -6.25
CA LEU A 128 10.69 -10.44 -5.64
C LEU A 128 9.99 -11.74 -6.08
N LEU A 129 8.65 -11.76 -6.04
CA LEU A 129 7.88 -12.91 -6.51
C LEU A 129 8.13 -13.19 -7.99
N ARG A 130 8.25 -12.16 -8.83
CA ARG A 130 8.61 -12.30 -10.24
C ARG A 130 9.99 -12.92 -10.44
N GLN A 131 10.98 -12.58 -9.60
CA GLN A 131 12.31 -13.18 -9.69
C GLN A 131 12.29 -14.67 -9.34
N GLY A 132 11.44 -15.11 -8.42
CA GLY A 132 11.33 -16.51 -8.00
C GLY A 132 10.44 -17.39 -8.89
N SER A 133 9.31 -16.87 -9.37
CA SER A 133 8.29 -17.65 -10.08
C SER A 133 8.28 -17.45 -11.61
N GLY A 134 9.19 -16.62 -12.13
CA GLY A 134 9.33 -16.32 -13.56
C GLY A 134 8.47 -15.15 -14.06
N PRO A 135 8.81 -14.56 -15.22
CA PRO A 135 8.21 -13.31 -15.70
C PRO A 135 6.72 -13.42 -16.02
N ALA A 136 6.25 -14.53 -16.60
CA ALA A 136 4.88 -14.67 -17.10
C ALA A 136 3.80 -14.64 -16.01
N SER A 137 4.13 -15.08 -14.78
CA SER A 137 3.14 -15.21 -13.70
C SER A 137 2.78 -13.87 -13.03
N TYR A 138 3.58 -12.83 -13.24
CA TYR A 138 3.44 -11.52 -12.59
C TYR A 138 3.51 -10.34 -13.58
N THR A 139 3.37 -10.61 -14.88
CA THR A 139 3.20 -9.60 -15.94
C THR A 139 1.89 -9.84 -16.68
N HIS A 140 1.22 -8.77 -17.15
CA HIS A 140 0.06 -8.90 -18.06
C HIS A 140 0.41 -9.43 -19.44
N ASP A 141 1.71 -9.66 -19.71
CA ASP A 141 2.18 -10.37 -20.89
C ASP A 141 1.80 -11.84 -20.73
N GLY A 142 0.61 -12.18 -21.23
CA GLY A 142 0.13 -13.55 -21.32
C GLY A 142 1.08 -14.33 -22.20
N GLY A 143 2.12 -14.88 -21.58
CA GLY A 143 3.11 -15.69 -22.27
C GLY A 143 2.39 -16.80 -23.02
N VAL A 144 2.46 -16.76 -24.34
CA VAL A 144 2.10 -17.88 -25.19
C VAL A 144 2.90 -19.06 -24.65
N ILE A 145 2.21 -20.04 -24.05
CA ILE A 145 2.84 -21.30 -23.64
C ILE A 145 3.26 -21.96 -24.95
N GLN A 146 4.55 -21.84 -25.29
CA GLN A 146 5.15 -22.64 -26.34
C GLN A 146 5.24 -24.07 -25.79
N THR A 147 4.29 -24.89 -26.21
CA THR A 147 4.31 -26.35 -26.09
C THR A 147 5.38 -26.96 -26.98
#